data_AF-A0A7V9J2K4-F1
#
_entry.id   AF-A0A7V9J2K4-F1
#
_cell.length_a   1.000
_cell.length_b   1.000
_cell.length_c   1.000
_cell.angle_alpha   90.00
_cell.angle_beta   90.00
_cell.angle_gamma   90.00
#
_symmetry.space_group_name_H-M   'P 1'
#
loop_
_entity.id
_entity.type
_entity.pdbx_description
1 polymer ?
#
loop_
_entity_poly.entity_id
_entity_poly.type
_entity_poly.pdbx_seq_one_letter_code
_entity_poly.pdbx_strand_id
1 'polypeptide(L)'
;MEREKIIFFRDLFLRLFVVGLVVALLLLGATLAFWNVAAGWMMHLFSVDEKALGRIVLIFFTNVRIVVLFFFLVPAIALHWMAKKR
;
A
#
# COMPACT_ATOMS: atom_id res chain seq x y z
N MET A 1 -11.17 -8.28 -28.80
CA MET A 1 -10.94 -9.17 -27.64
C MET A 1 -9.67 -8.85 -26.83
N GLU A 2 -8.53 -8.46 -27.42
CA GLU A 2 -7.33 -8.11 -26.63
C GLU A 2 -7.36 -6.69 -26.04
N ARG A 3 -7.86 -5.70 -26.80
CA ARG A 3 -7.88 -4.29 -26.37
C ARG A 3 -8.80 -4.03 -25.18
N GLU A 4 -9.99 -4.65 -25.16
CA GLU A 4 -10.91 -4.59 -24.01
C GLU A 4 -10.29 -5.18 -22.75
N LYS A 5 -9.51 -6.27 -22.87
CA LYS A 5 -8.80 -6.84 -21.72
C LYS A 5 -7.75 -5.87 -21.19
N ILE A 6 -6.96 -5.22 -22.06
CA ILE A 6 -5.96 -4.22 -21.64
C ILE A 6 -6.62 -3.04 -20.92
N ILE A 7 -7.74 -2.54 -21.43
CA ILE A 7 -8.50 -1.45 -20.81
C ILE A 7 -9.08 -1.88 -19.45
N PHE A 8 -9.64 -3.09 -19.37
CA PHE A 8 -10.15 -3.65 -18.12
C PHE A 8 -9.04 -3.77 -17.06
N PHE A 9 -7.89 -4.34 -17.42
CA PHE A 9 -6.76 -4.46 -16.49
C PHE A 9 -6.25 -3.10 -16.04
N ARG A 10 -6.15 -2.12 -16.94
CA ARG A 10 -5.75 -0.75 -16.59
C ARG A 10 -6.68 -0.16 -15.52
N ASP A 11 -7.99 -0.24 -15.73
CA ASP A 11 -8.96 0.32 -14.81
C ASP A 11 -8.99 -0.45 -13.48
N LEU A 12 -8.80 -1.77 -13.51
CA LEU A 12 -8.65 -2.59 -12.31
C LEU A 12 -7.42 -2.15 -11.50
N PHE A 13 -6.24 -2.06 -12.13
CA PHE A 13 -5.00 -1.67 -11.44
C PHE A 13 -5.08 -0.24 -10.90
N LEU A 14 -5.71 0.70 -11.62
CA LEU A 14 -5.95 2.06 -11.11
C LEU A 14 -6.89 2.07 -9.91
N ARG A 15 -7.98 1.31 -9.93
CA ARG A 15 -8.88 1.20 -8.79
C ARG A 15 -8.18 0.57 -7.58
N LEU A 16 -7.41 -0.49 -7.79
CA LEU A 16 -6.60 -1.13 -6.75
C LEU A 16 -5.55 -0.17 -6.18
N PHE A 17 -4.92 0.64 -7.03
CA PHE A 17 -4.00 1.68 -6.59
C PHE A 17 -4.71 2.71 -5.69
N VAL A 18 -5.85 3.24 -6.12
CA VAL A 18 -6.61 4.24 -5.33
C VAL A 18 -7.06 3.66 -4.00
N VAL A 19 -7.65 2.46 -4.00
CA VAL A 19 -8.08 1.78 -2.76
C VAL A 19 -6.87 1.51 -1.86
N GLY A 20 -5.77 0.99 -2.42
CA GLY A 20 -4.54 0.73 -1.67
C GLY A 20 -3.95 2.00 -1.06
N LEU A 21 -3.99 3.12 -1.78
CA LEU A 21 -3.53 4.42 -1.30
C LEU A 21 -4.39 4.93 -0.14
N VAL A 22 -5.72 4.87 -0.26
CA VAL A 22 -6.64 5.26 0.82
C VAL A 22 -6.42 4.40 2.06
N VAL A 23 -6.31 3.09 1.90
CA VAL A 23 -6.03 2.16 3.01
C VAL A 23 -4.68 2.47 3.67
N ALA A 24 -3.63 2.72 2.88
CA ALA A 24 -2.32 3.08 3.39
C ALA A 24 -2.35 4.38 4.21
N LEU A 25 -3.08 5.40 3.75
CA LEU A 25 -3.26 6.66 4.45
C LEU A 25 -4.07 6.50 5.74
N LEU A 26 -5.14 5.70 5.72
CA LEU A 26 -5.93 5.38 6.92
C LEU A 26 -5.08 4.64 7.96
N LEU A 27 -4.29 3.66 7.54
CA LEU A 27 -3.37 2.93 8.42
C LEU A 27 -2.29 3.85 8.99
N LEU A 28 -1.76 4.77 8.19
CA LEU A 28 -0.80 5.76 8.66
C LEU A 28 -1.43 6.68 9.71
N GLY A 29 -2.60 7.24 9.40
CA GLY A 29 -3.36 8.08 10.33
C GLY A 29 -3.69 7.35 11.63
N ALA A 30 -4.17 6.10 11.55
CA ALA A 30 -4.43 5.27 12.72
C ALA A 30 -3.16 5.00 13.52
N THR A 31 -2.04 4.69 12.85
CA THR A 31 -0.76 4.45 13.52
C THR A 31 -0.32 5.68 14.30
N LEU A 32 -0.40 6.87 13.70
CA LEU A 32 -0.03 8.13 14.35
C LEU A 32 -0.99 8.50 15.49
N ALA A 33 -2.30 8.37 15.28
CA ALA A 33 -3.31 8.74 16.26
C ALA A 33 -3.32 7.81 17.49
N PHE A 34 -3.10 6.51 17.28
CA PHE A 34 -3.18 5.50 18.32
C PHE A 34 -1.81 5.03 18.83
N TRP A 35 -0.69 5.60 18.36
CA TRP A 35 0.66 5.15 18.72
C TRP A 35 0.87 5.03 20.23
N ASN A 36 0.53 6.09 20.97
CA ASN A 36 0.76 6.17 22.42
C ASN A 36 0.05 5.05 23.21
N VAL A 37 -1.08 4.56 22.69
CA VAL A 37 -1.84 3.47 23.31
C VAL A 37 -1.34 2.14 22.74
N ALA A 38 -1.45 1.96 21.43
CA ALA A 38 -1.18 0.70 20.76
C ALA A 38 0.27 0.22 20.91
N ALA A 39 1.26 1.14 20.93
CA ALA A 39 2.65 0.77 21.14
C ALA A 39 2.88 0.16 22.53
N GLY A 40 2.27 0.72 23.59
CA GLY A 40 2.34 0.16 24.94
C GLY A 40 1.77 -1.26 25.02
N TRP A 41 0.59 -1.48 24.42
CA TRP A 41 0.00 -2.80 24.32
C TRP A 41 0.87 -3.78 23.53
N MET A 42 1.42 -3.37 22.40
CA MET A 42 2.27 -4.22 21.56
C MET A 42 3.59 -4.58 22.26
N MET A 43 4.24 -3.62 22.93
CA MET A 43 5.45 -3.90 23.70
C MET A 43 5.17 -4.89 24.84
N HIS A 44 4.03 -4.77 25.54
CA HIS A 44 3.66 -5.69 26.62
C HIS A 44 3.27 -7.08 26.11
N LEU A 45 2.49 -7.18 25.03
CA LEU A 45 2.01 -8.46 24.50
C LEU A 45 3.12 -9.27 23.81
N PHE A 46 4.01 -8.58 23.09
CA PHE A 46 5.03 -9.23 22.27
C PHE A 46 6.43 -9.16 22.88
N SER A 47 6.59 -8.55 24.05
CA SER A 47 7.88 -8.39 24.75
C SER A 47 8.99 -7.79 23.87
N VAL A 48 8.60 -6.84 23.00
CA VAL A 48 9.51 -6.12 22.10
C VAL A 48 9.82 -4.74 22.65
N ASP A 49 11.04 -4.26 22.41
CA ASP A 49 11.43 -2.90 22.73
C ASP A 49 10.86 -1.89 21.71
N GLU A 50 10.73 -0.64 22.14
CA GLU A 50 10.15 0.44 21.33
C GLU A 50 10.88 0.63 20.00
N LYS A 51 12.21 0.44 19.98
CA LYS A 51 13.02 0.58 18.77
C LYS A 51 12.75 -0.55 17.77
N ALA A 52 12.62 -1.80 18.22
CA ALA A 52 12.25 -2.89 17.33
C ALA A 52 10.83 -2.69 16.79
N LEU A 53 9.88 -2.27 17.64
CA LEU A 53 8.52 -2.01 17.21
C LEU A 53 8.46 -0.91 16.14
N GLY A 54 9.16 0.20 16.36
CA GLY A 54 9.28 1.28 15.37
C GLY A 54 9.89 0.79 14.05
N ARG A 55 10.93 -0.04 14.10
CA ARG A 55 11.54 -0.65 12.90
C ARG A 55 10.54 -1.53 12.15
N ILE A 56 9.79 -2.38 12.85
CA ILE A 56 8.78 -3.27 12.24
C ILE A 56 7.72 -2.44 11.51
N VAL A 57 7.22 -1.38 12.15
CA VAL A 57 6.20 -0.49 11.58
C VAL A 57 6.73 0.25 10.35
N LEU A 58 7.98 0.74 10.38
CA LEU A 58 8.61 1.35 9.21
C LEU A 58 8.79 0.37 8.05
N ILE A 59 9.16 -0.89 8.34
CA ILE A 59 9.27 -1.95 7.33
C ILE A 59 7.89 -2.24 6.73
N PHE A 60 6.85 -2.31 7.57
CA PHE A 60 5.48 -2.49 7.10
C PHE A 60 5.07 -1.38 6.11
N PHE A 61 5.23 -0.11 6.47
CA PHE A 61 4.91 1.00 5.56
C PHE A 61 5.78 1.02 4.30
N THR A 62 7.04 0.60 4.41
CA THR A 62 7.93 0.44 3.25
C THR A 62 7.38 -0.61 2.29
N ASN A 63 6.96 -1.77 2.80
CA ASN A 63 6.37 -2.84 2.01
C ASN A 63 5.03 -2.42 1.38
N VAL A 64 4.16 -1.76 2.15
CA VAL A 64 2.89 -1.20 1.63
C VAL A 64 3.17 -0.24 0.47
N ARG A 65 4.14 0.68 0.63
CA ARG A 65 4.55 1.60 -0.44
C ARG A 65 5.05 0.85 -1.67
N ILE A 66 5.86 -0.19 -1.51
CA ILE A 66 6.35 -1.00 -2.64
C ILE A 66 5.18 -1.65 -3.37
N VAL A 67 4.25 -2.28 -2.67
CA VAL A 67 3.08 -2.93 -3.28
C VAL A 67 2.23 -1.89 -4.02
N VAL A 68 1.86 -0.79 -3.38
CA VAL A 68 1.00 0.23 -3.98
C VAL A 68 1.66 0.84 -5.23
N LEU A 69 2.95 1.20 -5.16
CA LEU A 69 3.64 1.83 -6.29
C LEU A 69 4.02 0.82 -7.39
N PHE A 70 4.72 -0.26 -7.05
CA PHE A 70 5.29 -1.15 -8.04
C PHE A 70 4.34 -2.22 -8.53
N PHE A 71 3.41 -2.70 -7.69
CA PHE A 71 2.50 -3.77 -8.07
C PHE A 71 1.18 -3.25 -8.62
N PHE A 72 0.77 -2.02 -8.27
CA PHE A 72 -0.48 -1.44 -8.79
C PHE A 72 -0.23 -0.27 -9.76
N LEU A 73 0.50 0.77 -9.36
CA LEU A 73 0.66 1.96 -10.19
C LEU A 73 1.50 1.71 -11.44
N VAL A 74 2.65 1.03 -11.32
CA VAL A 74 3.52 0.75 -12.48
C VAL A 74 2.80 -0.07 -13.56
N PRO A 75 2.13 -1.20 -13.25
CA PRO A 75 1.34 -1.94 -14.24
C PRO A 75 0.19 -1.11 -14.82
N ALA A 76 -0.49 -0.29 -14.01
CA ALA A 76 -1.53 0.62 -14.51
C ALA A 76 -1.00 1.57 -15.58
N ILE A 77 0.15 2.20 -15.35
CA ILE A 77 0.78 3.13 -16.31
C ILE A 77 1.24 2.39 -17.56
N ALA A 78 1.87 1.22 -17.40
CA ALA A 78 2.32 0.40 -18.52
C ALA A 78 1.14 0.00 -19.44
N LEU A 79 0.04 -0.46 -18.85
CA LEU A 79 -1.20 -0.81 -19.57
C LEU A 79 -1.83 0.42 -20.23
N HIS A 80 -1.82 1.58 -19.56
CA HIS A 80 -2.30 2.84 -20.14
C HIS A 80 -1.52 3.23 -21.40
N TRP A 81 -0.19 3.12 -21.39
CA TRP A 81 0.63 3.41 -22.57
C TRP A 81 0.45 2.38 -23.70
N MET A 82 0.31 1.09 -23.37
CA MET A 82 0.02 0.06 -24.38
C MET A 82 -1.35 0.25 -25.04
N ALA A 83 -2.37 0.68 -24.29
CA ALA A 83 -3.68 0.99 -24.83
C ALA A 83 -3.70 2.23 -25.74
N LYS A 84 -2.75 3.16 -25.56
CA LYS A 84 -2.64 4.41 -26.34
C LYS A 84 -1.83 4.25 -27.63
N LYS A 85 -0.84 3.36 -27.66
CA LYS A 85 0.04 3.11 -28.83
C LYS A 85 -0.58 2.22 -29.92
N ARG A 86 -1.72 1.57 -29.65
CA ARG A 86 -2.51 0.75 -30.59
C ARG A 86 -3.90 1.34 -30.79
#